data_AF-A0A2R6H7F1-F1
#
_entry.id   AF-A0A2R6H7F1-F1
#
_cell.length_a   1.000
_cell.length_b   1.000
_cell.length_c   1.000
_cell.angle_alpha   90.00
_cell.angle_beta   90.00
_cell.angle_gamma   90.00
#
_symmetry.space_group_name_H-M   'P 1'
#
loop_
_entity.id
_entity.type
_entity.pdbx_description
1 polymer ?
#
loop_
_entity_poly.entity_id
_entity_poly.type
_entity_poly.pdbx_seq_one_letter_code
_entity_poly.pdbx_strand_id
1 'polypeptide(L)'
;MNGGSGDMTLAFELDSLQALSNPTEVFSDARQWTEYVGVISEQPTYVVTNFTRKNRIRQDFFSGPRGRRESLENVASQFDTERHVFVGTGEEDRALAEEVGWEYVALEDAADAADWTLADATGTEPAPEPETREDWP
;
A
#
# COMPACT_ATOMS: atom_id res chain seq x y z
N MET A 1 30.97 1.05 -6.88
CA MET A 1 29.71 1.80 -6.81
C MET A 1 28.66 0.78 -6.42
N ASN A 2 28.34 0.71 -5.12
CA ASN A 2 27.25 -0.13 -4.63
C ASN A 2 26.05 0.80 -4.51
N GLY A 3 25.25 0.91 -5.57
CA GLY A 3 23.98 1.63 -5.54
C GLY A 3 23.02 0.75 -4.77
N GLY A 4 22.93 0.98 -3.46
CA GLY A 4 22.13 0.17 -2.56
C GLY A 4 20.66 0.41 -2.85
N SER A 5 19.97 -0.64 -3.27
CA SER A 5 18.53 -0.76 -3.11
C SER A 5 18.26 -0.83 -1.60
N GLY A 6 18.21 0.33 -0.95
CA GLY A 6 18.21 0.47 0.52
C GLY A 6 18.28 1.92 1.04
N ASP A 7 18.17 2.92 0.15
CA ASP A 7 18.16 4.34 0.55
C ASP A 7 16.77 4.98 0.35
N MET A 8 15.72 4.16 0.26
CA MET A 8 14.35 4.62 -0.01
C MET A 8 13.34 4.09 1.00
N THR A 9 12.44 4.99 1.45
CA THR A 9 11.21 4.64 2.16
C THR A 9 10.01 4.75 1.23
N LEU A 10 9.24 3.67 1.10
CA LEU A 10 8.04 3.60 0.27
C LEU A 10 6.78 3.51 1.15
N ALA A 11 5.81 4.37 0.91
CA ALA A 11 4.50 4.31 1.53
C ALA A 11 3.44 4.05 0.46
N PHE A 12 2.55 3.09 0.71
CA PHE A 12 1.35 2.90 -0.11
C PHE A 12 0.14 3.48 0.61
N GLU A 13 -0.74 4.15 -0.12
CA GLU A 13 -2.10 4.35 0.35
C GLU A 13 -2.86 3.00 0.39
N LEU A 14 -3.72 2.78 1.37
CA LEU A 14 -4.43 1.50 1.54
C LEU A 14 -5.33 1.16 0.34
N ASP A 15 -6.04 2.12 -0.23
CA ASP A 15 -6.84 1.96 -1.46
C ASP A 15 -5.95 1.62 -2.66
N SER A 16 -4.71 2.11 -2.70
CA SER A 16 -3.73 1.68 -3.71
C SER A 16 -3.41 0.19 -3.57
N LEU A 17 -3.21 -0.29 -2.34
CA LEU A 17 -3.01 -1.72 -2.11
C LEU A 17 -4.26 -2.56 -2.44
N GLN A 18 -5.45 -2.03 -2.19
CA GLN A 18 -6.70 -2.73 -2.53
C GLN A 18 -6.94 -2.84 -4.04
N ALA A 19 -6.36 -1.93 -4.83
CA ALA A 19 -6.45 -1.93 -6.28
C ALA A 19 -5.44 -2.86 -6.97
N LEU A 20 -4.57 -3.54 -6.23
CA LEU A 20 -3.64 -4.54 -6.75
C LEU A 20 -4.24 -5.94 -6.75
N SER A 21 -3.94 -6.74 -7.77
CA SER A 21 -4.44 -8.12 -7.87
C SER A 21 -3.81 -9.02 -6.80
N ASN A 22 -2.54 -8.80 -6.46
CA ASN A 22 -1.82 -9.52 -5.42
C ASN A 22 -0.98 -8.56 -4.55
N PRO A 23 -1.60 -7.93 -3.54
CA PRO A 23 -0.92 -6.97 -2.67
C PRO A 23 0.24 -7.57 -1.89
N THR A 24 0.19 -8.88 -1.58
CA THR A 24 1.24 -9.60 -0.86
C THR A 24 2.52 -9.71 -1.69
N GLU A 25 2.39 -10.05 -2.98
CA GLU A 25 3.53 -10.14 -3.90
C GLU A 25 4.12 -8.77 -4.16
N VAL A 26 3.30 -7.75 -4.43
CA VAL A 26 3.77 -6.36 -4.59
C VAL A 26 4.58 -5.89 -3.39
N PHE A 27 4.06 -6.11 -2.18
CA PHE A 27 4.77 -5.69 -0.97
C PHE A 27 6.08 -6.47 -0.77
N SER A 28 6.09 -7.75 -1.13
CA SER A 28 7.30 -8.60 -1.06
C SER A 28 8.34 -8.20 -2.10
N ASP A 29 7.89 -7.78 -3.29
CA ASP A 29 8.74 -7.24 -4.35
C ASP A 29 9.34 -5.89 -3.96
N ALA A 30 8.52 -4.94 -3.52
CA ALA A 30 8.97 -3.63 -3.04
C ALA A 30 10.08 -3.74 -1.99
N ARG A 31 9.93 -4.67 -1.04
CA ARG A 31 10.92 -4.94 0.02
C ARG A 31 12.30 -5.36 -0.49
N GLN A 32 12.43 -5.80 -1.74
CA GLN A 32 13.73 -6.18 -2.30
C GLN A 32 14.59 -4.97 -2.67
N TRP A 33 13.97 -3.79 -2.82
CA TRP A 33 14.65 -2.59 -3.27
C TRP A 33 14.41 -1.33 -2.44
N THR A 34 13.46 -1.36 -1.50
CA THR A 34 13.26 -0.33 -0.48
C THR A 34 13.90 -0.72 0.85
N GLU A 35 14.36 0.26 1.63
CA GLU A 35 14.80 0.04 3.01
C GLU A 35 13.62 -0.17 3.95
N TYR A 36 12.59 0.65 3.78
CA TYR A 36 11.38 0.63 4.58
C TYR A 36 10.16 0.70 3.68
N VAL A 37 9.16 -0.13 3.96
CA VAL A 37 7.88 -0.07 3.26
C VAL A 37 6.70 -0.15 4.23
N GLY A 38 5.69 0.69 4.00
CA GLY A 38 4.57 0.83 4.92
C GLY A 38 3.26 1.21 4.26
N VAL A 39 2.21 1.29 5.09
CA VAL A 39 0.83 1.56 4.65
C VAL A 39 0.28 2.82 5.32
N ILE A 40 -0.14 3.78 4.52
CA ILE A 40 -0.75 5.04 4.97
C ILE A 40 -2.24 5.05 4.59
N SER A 41 -3.11 5.53 5.47
CA SER A 41 -4.53 5.67 5.16
C SER A 41 -5.26 6.60 6.13
N GLU A 42 -6.39 7.16 5.69
CA GLU A 42 -7.37 7.81 6.59
C GLU A 42 -8.27 6.83 7.29
N GLN A 43 -8.30 5.58 6.81
CA GLN A 43 -9.10 4.55 7.44
C GLN A 43 -8.62 4.29 8.87
N PRO A 44 -9.53 3.94 9.79
CA PRO A 44 -9.16 3.56 11.15
C PRO A 44 -8.10 2.46 11.16
N THR A 45 -7.19 2.48 12.14
CA THR A 45 -6.07 1.51 12.24
C THR A 45 -6.53 0.05 12.20
N TYR A 46 -7.71 -0.28 12.70
CA TYR A 46 -8.24 -1.65 12.65
C TYR A 46 -8.54 -2.12 11.20
N VAL A 47 -8.92 -1.20 10.30
CA VAL A 47 -9.17 -1.51 8.88
C VAL A 47 -7.85 -1.85 8.21
N VAL A 48 -6.84 -0.99 8.38
CA VAL A 48 -5.48 -1.19 7.85
C VAL A 48 -4.89 -2.51 8.36
N THR A 49 -4.95 -2.75 9.68
CA THR A 49 -4.37 -3.96 10.27
C THR A 49 -5.12 -5.24 9.91
N ASN A 50 -6.44 -5.17 9.71
CA ASN A 50 -7.21 -6.31 9.20
C ASN A 50 -6.81 -6.65 7.76
N PHE A 51 -6.69 -5.63 6.90
CA PHE A 51 -6.26 -5.82 5.51
C PHE A 51 -4.84 -6.44 5.44
N THR A 52 -3.87 -5.87 6.16
CA THR A 52 -2.50 -6.38 6.13
C THR A 52 -2.40 -7.79 6.70
N ARG A 53 -3.14 -8.12 7.76
CA ARG A 53 -3.21 -9.49 8.29
C ARG A 53 -3.84 -10.48 7.32
N LYS A 54 -4.97 -10.13 6.69
CA LYS A 54 -5.67 -10.99 5.71
C LYS A 54 -4.75 -11.32 4.53
N ASN A 55 -4.02 -10.31 4.04
CA ASN A 55 -3.07 -10.45 2.94
C ASN A 55 -1.65 -10.84 3.39
N ARG A 56 -1.42 -11.19 4.66
CA ARG A 56 -0.11 -11.57 5.21
C ARG A 56 1.02 -10.57 4.90
N ILE A 57 0.68 -9.30 4.74
CA ILE A 57 1.62 -8.21 4.47
C ILE A 57 2.43 -7.94 5.75
N ARG A 58 3.75 -7.80 5.59
CA ARG A 58 4.66 -7.41 6.67
C ARG A 58 5.17 -6.01 6.42
N GLN A 59 4.46 -5.03 6.93
CA GLN A 59 4.83 -3.62 6.88
C GLN A 59 5.80 -3.23 7.99
N ASP A 60 6.71 -2.30 7.70
CA ASP A 60 7.62 -1.71 8.68
C ASP A 60 6.93 -0.61 9.50
N PHE A 61 5.98 0.10 8.88
CA PHE A 61 5.17 1.13 9.52
C PHE A 61 3.73 1.15 8.97
N PHE A 62 2.84 1.81 9.72
CA PHE A 62 1.47 2.09 9.28
C PHE A 62 0.98 3.43 9.84
N SER A 63 -0.13 3.95 9.31
CA SER A 63 -0.72 5.19 9.82
C SER A 63 -1.05 5.14 11.31
N GLY A 64 -0.57 6.16 12.01
CA GLY A 64 -0.93 6.42 13.40
C GLY A 64 -2.34 7.01 13.53
N PRO A 65 -2.84 7.17 14.77
CA PRO A 65 -4.19 7.67 15.04
C PRO A 65 -4.40 9.14 14.65
N ARG A 66 -3.34 9.84 14.21
CA ARG A 66 -3.35 11.28 13.92
C ARG A 66 -3.52 11.58 12.41
N GLY A 67 -3.82 10.57 11.60
CA GLY A 67 -4.12 10.71 10.17
C GLY A 67 -2.90 10.62 9.26
N ARG A 68 -3.13 10.75 7.95
CA ARG A 68 -2.11 10.50 6.91
C ARG A 68 -0.94 11.48 6.97
N ARG A 69 -1.21 12.78 7.00
CA ARG A 69 -0.19 13.85 7.02
C ARG A 69 0.84 13.64 8.12
N GLU A 70 0.36 13.62 9.36
CA GLU A 70 1.26 13.48 10.50
C GLU A 70 1.95 12.11 10.52
N SER A 71 1.32 11.06 9.96
CA SER A 71 1.99 9.77 9.80
C SER A 71 3.16 9.85 8.82
N LEU A 72 2.99 10.49 7.65
CA LEU A 72 4.06 10.66 6.67
C LEU A 72 5.20 11.54 7.20
N GLU A 73 4.89 12.65 7.88
CA GLU A 73 5.89 13.52 8.51
C GLU A 73 6.69 12.76 9.58
N ASN A 74 6.02 11.98 10.43
CA ASN A 74 6.67 11.17 11.45
C ASN A 74 7.56 10.10 10.82
N VAL A 75 7.08 9.42 9.78
CA VAL A 75 7.84 8.39 9.06
C VAL A 75 9.09 8.99 8.42
N ALA A 76 8.98 10.13 7.74
CA ALA A 76 10.14 10.82 7.17
C ALA A 76 11.14 11.27 8.24
N SER A 77 10.67 11.70 9.41
CA SER A 77 11.55 12.06 10.53
C SER A 77 12.20 10.84 11.20
N GLN A 78 11.58 9.66 11.17
CA GLN A 78 12.07 8.46 11.85
C GLN A 78 12.99 7.62 10.94
N PHE A 79 12.71 7.61 9.65
CA PHE A 79 13.46 6.86 8.65
C PHE A 79 14.24 7.85 7.79
N ASP A 80 15.52 8.01 8.14
CA ASP A 80 16.48 8.91 7.49
C ASP A 80 17.01 8.27 6.19
N THR A 81 16.11 8.09 5.23
CA THR A 81 16.41 7.63 3.87
C THR A 81 16.53 8.83 2.93
N GLU A 82 17.29 8.68 1.85
CA GLU A 82 17.52 9.77 0.89
C GLU A 82 16.26 10.11 0.08
N ARG A 83 15.35 9.14 -0.09
CA ARG A 83 14.15 9.27 -0.91
C ARG A 83 12.92 8.71 -0.21
N HIS A 84 11.88 9.53 -0.11
CA HIS A 84 10.56 9.15 0.40
C HIS A 84 9.54 9.17 -0.74
N VAL A 85 8.92 8.02 -1.04
CA VAL A 85 7.95 7.87 -2.13
C VAL A 85 6.59 7.46 -1.56
N PHE A 86 5.53 8.16 -1.97
CA PHE A 86 4.15 7.84 -1.65
C PHE A 86 3.39 7.42 -2.91
N VAL A 87 2.88 6.19 -2.90
CA VAL A 87 2.05 5.62 -3.98
C VAL A 87 0.58 5.79 -3.61
N GLY A 88 -0.16 6.51 -4.45
CA GLY A 88 -1.58 6.81 -4.24
C GLY A 88 -2.42 6.62 -5.50
N THR A 89 -3.72 6.84 -5.41
CA THR A 89 -4.66 6.67 -6.54
C THR A 89 -5.27 7.98 -7.04
N GLY A 90 -5.12 9.08 -6.30
CA GLY A 90 -5.78 10.33 -6.65
C GLY A 90 -5.00 11.61 -6.34
N GLU A 91 -5.58 12.73 -6.78
CA GLU A 91 -5.01 14.08 -6.61
C GLU A 91 -4.89 14.49 -5.13
N GLU A 92 -5.73 13.97 -4.24
CA GLU A 92 -5.63 14.23 -2.80
C GLU A 92 -4.35 13.62 -2.22
N ASP A 93 -3.97 12.42 -2.66
CA ASP A 93 -2.72 11.77 -2.24
C ASP A 93 -1.50 12.51 -2.79
N ARG A 94 -1.60 12.99 -4.04
CA ARG A 94 -0.57 13.82 -4.65
C ARG A 94 -0.36 15.12 -3.89
N ALA A 95 -1.44 15.85 -3.63
CA ALA A 95 -1.38 17.11 -2.87
C ALA A 95 -0.80 16.88 -1.48
N LEU A 96 -1.18 15.79 -0.82
CA LEU A 96 -0.62 15.41 0.47
C LEU A 96 0.88 15.14 0.40
N ALA A 97 1.34 14.33 -0.57
CA ALA A 97 2.75 14.03 -0.75
C ALA A 97 3.58 15.30 -0.97
N GLU A 98 3.13 16.17 -1.88
CA GLU A 98 3.79 17.45 -2.18
C GLU A 98 3.85 18.34 -0.93
N GLU A 99 2.78 18.39 -0.12
CA GLU A 99 2.72 19.16 1.12
C GLU A 99 3.75 18.69 2.15
N VAL A 100 3.94 17.37 2.29
CA VAL A 100 4.88 16.79 3.27
C VAL A 100 6.28 16.53 2.70
N GLY A 101 6.53 16.92 1.44
CA GLY A 101 7.83 16.76 0.78
C GLY A 101 8.15 15.33 0.33
N TRP A 102 7.15 14.48 0.17
CA TRP A 102 7.28 13.14 -0.39
C TRP A 102 7.12 13.18 -1.91
N GLU A 103 7.84 12.31 -2.62
CA GLU A 103 7.61 12.10 -4.04
C GLU A 103 6.31 11.33 -4.26
N TYR A 104 5.40 11.87 -5.07
CA TYR A 104 4.18 11.17 -5.46
C TYR A 104 4.41 10.32 -6.71
N VAL A 105 3.94 9.07 -6.67
CA VAL A 105 3.84 8.19 -7.83
C VAL A 105 2.41 7.65 -7.91
N ALA A 106 1.75 7.79 -9.05
CA ALA A 106 0.44 7.20 -9.24
C ALA A 106 0.56 5.67 -9.25
N LEU A 107 -0.42 4.96 -8.68
CA LEU A 107 -0.41 3.50 -8.62
C LEU A 107 -0.21 2.87 -10.01
N GLU A 108 -0.85 3.40 -11.04
CA GLU A 108 -0.75 2.89 -12.41
C GLU A 108 0.69 2.98 -12.93
N ASP A 109 1.38 4.10 -12.68
CA ASP A 109 2.78 4.29 -13.08
C ASP A 109 3.72 3.39 -12.26
N ALA A 110 3.48 3.25 -10.96
CA ALA A 110 4.26 2.34 -10.11
C ALA A 110 4.09 0.88 -10.56
N ALA A 111 2.87 0.49 -10.89
CA ALA A 111 2.55 -0.85 -11.35
C ALA A 111 3.20 -1.15 -12.71
N ASP A 112 3.14 -0.22 -13.68
CA ASP A 112 3.82 -0.37 -14.97
C ASP A 112 5.35 -0.48 -14.80
N ALA A 113 5.94 0.37 -13.96
CA ALA A 113 7.38 0.38 -13.72
C ALA A 113 7.91 -0.89 -13.03
N ALA A 114 7.09 -1.52 -12.19
CA ALA A 114 7.47 -2.68 -11.39
C ALA A 114 6.83 -4.00 -11.86
N ASP A 115 6.15 -4.00 -13.01
CA ASP A 115 5.43 -5.15 -13.57
C ASP A 115 4.36 -5.71 -12.61
N TRP A 116 3.73 -4.85 -11.81
CA TRP A 116 2.65 -5.25 -10.91
C TRP A 116 1.31 -5.26 -11.64
N THR A 117 0.47 -6.23 -11.29
CA THR A 117 -0.86 -6.36 -11.89
C THR A 117 -1.91 -5.67 -11.03
N LEU A 118 -2.66 -4.75 -11.63
CA LEU A 118 -3.86 -4.16 -11.02
C LEU A 118 -4.99 -5.19 -10.99
N ALA A 119 -5.85 -5.11 -9.98
CA ALA A 119 -7.07 -5.91 -9.95
C ALA A 119 -7.98 -5.46 -11.11
N ASP A 120 -8.43 -6.40 -11.93
CA ASP A 120 -9.43 -6.11 -12.95
C ASP A 120 -10.65 -5.44 -12.30
N ALA A 121 -11.14 -4.34 -12.88
CA ALA A 121 -12.40 -3.70 -12.47
C ALA A 121 -13.60 -4.67 -12.55
N THR A 122 -13.43 -5.83 -13.18
CA THR A 122 -14.34 -6.97 -13.22
C THR A 122 -13.99 -8.05 -12.17
N GLY A 123 -13.58 -7.67 -10.98
CA GLY A 123 -13.57 -8.55 -9.80
C GLY A 123 -14.98 -8.83 -9.27
N THR A 124 -15.89 -9.33 -10.11
CA THR A 124 -17.03 -10.09 -9.57
C THR A 124 -16.44 -11.39 -9.03
N GLU A 125 -16.13 -11.40 -7.74
CA GLU A 125 -16.18 -12.63 -6.97
C GLU A 125 -17.59 -13.19 -7.26
N PRO A 126 -17.74 -14.34 -7.95
CA PRO A 126 -19.06 -14.91 -8.12
C PRO A 126 -19.63 -15.05 -6.72
N ALA A 127 -20.76 -14.39 -6.46
CA ALA A 127 -21.48 -14.52 -5.20
C ALA A 127 -21.50 -16.02 -4.85
N PRO A 128 -21.13 -16.43 -3.63
CA PRO A 128 -21.17 -17.84 -3.27
C PRO A 128 -22.56 -18.33 -3.65
N GLU A 129 -22.61 -19.29 -4.58
CA GLU A 129 -23.85 -19.94 -4.97
C GLU A 129 -24.54 -20.33 -3.65
N PRO A 130 -25.80 -19.93 -3.42
CA PRO A 130 -26.46 -20.34 -2.19
C PRO A 130 -26.40 -21.86 -2.18
N GLU A 131 -25.68 -22.43 -1.21
CA GLU A 131 -25.69 -23.85 -0.96
C GLU A 131 -27.14 -24.23 -0.65
N THR A 132 -27.89 -24.63 -1.67
CA THR A 132 -29.16 -25.31 -1.48
C THR A 132 -28.84 -26.62 -0.80
N ARG A 133 -28.84 -26.59 0.54
CA ARG A 133 -28.89 -27.79 1.36
C ARG A 133 -30.31 -28.35 1.26
N GLU A 134 -30.61 -28.90 0.10
CA GLU A 134 -31.75 -29.77 -0.17
C GLU A 134 -31.25 -31.20 -0.04
N ASP A 135 -31.14 -31.68 1.20
CA ASP A 135 -31.24 -33.11 1.59
C ASP A 135 -30.76 -33.22 3.04
N TRP A 136 -31.70 -33.04 3.96
CA TRP A 136 -31.55 -33.52 5.33
C TRP A 136 -32.54 -34.69 5.50
N PRO A 137 -32.06 -35.95 5.57
CA PRO A 137 -32.90 -37.10 5.83
C PRO A 137 -33.35 -37.19 7.30
#